data_AF-A0A7W8ZQ38-F1
#
_entry.id   AF-A0A7W8ZQ38-F1
#
_cell.length_a   1.000
_cell.length_b   1.000
_cell.length_c   1.000
_cell.angle_alpha   90.00
_cell.angle_beta   90.00
_cell.angle_gamma   90.00
#
_symmetry.space_group_name_H-M   'P 1'
#
loop_
_entity.id
_entity.type
_entity.pdbx_description
1 polymer ?
#
loop_
_entity_poly.entity_id
_entity_poly.type
_entity_poly.pdbx_seq_one_letter_code
_entity_poly.pdbx_strand_id
1 'polypeptide(L)'
;MDKLTKEKPDLKNFQNDQMISKKKSDRFSFLITNTFGSIVFLFICILFFVIWICWNLGLLPSLKVFDPFPFQALEMVVSIFAVILSVTVLISQKRQARMESIRQQVEFEVNIHAEKEITKMLEMLHDIQKKLGIDHNDTEQLERMKEELDIEKLHEQAKQGGKD
;
A
#
# COMPACT_ATOMS: atom_id res chain seq x y z
N MET A 1 -16.62 -47.84 34.26
CA MET A 1 -15.71 -46.82 34.83
C MET A 1 -14.34 -46.85 34.16
N ASP A 2 -14.22 -47.04 32.83
CA ASP A 2 -12.86 -47.06 32.24
C ASP A 2 -12.77 -46.90 30.70
N LYS A 3 -13.28 -45.81 30.11
CA LYS A 3 -13.02 -45.48 28.68
C LYS A 3 -13.12 -43.98 28.36
N LEU A 4 -12.51 -43.08 29.14
CA LEU A 4 -12.47 -41.63 28.77
C LEU A 4 -11.13 -40.91 29.03
N THR A 5 -10.02 -41.64 29.19
CA THR A 5 -8.70 -41.00 29.43
C THR A 5 -7.66 -41.49 28.43
N LYS A 6 -7.88 -41.29 27.13
CA LYS A 6 -6.82 -41.54 26.14
C LYS A 6 -7.05 -40.79 24.82
N GLU A 7 -7.07 -39.47 24.88
CA GLU A 7 -6.66 -38.61 23.74
C GLU A 7 -6.68 -37.15 24.20
N LYS A 8 -5.59 -36.68 24.78
CA LYS A 8 -5.25 -35.25 24.71
C LYS A 8 -4.05 -35.16 23.77
N PRO A 9 -4.22 -34.63 22.55
CA PRO A 9 -3.09 -34.45 21.66
C PRO A 9 -2.09 -33.52 22.32
N ASP A 10 -0.81 -33.87 22.19
CA ASP A 10 0.31 -33.27 22.88
C ASP A 10 0.61 -31.87 22.33
N LEU A 11 -0.20 -30.90 22.75
CA LEU A 11 -0.11 -29.48 22.38
C LEU A 11 1.19 -28.81 22.85
N LYS A 12 2.00 -29.45 23.70
CA LYS A 12 3.29 -28.91 24.16
C LYS A 12 4.41 -29.20 23.19
N ASN A 13 4.42 -30.39 22.58
CA ASN A 13 5.47 -30.77 21.64
C ASN A 13 5.33 -30.06 20.27
N PHE A 14 4.11 -29.76 19.82
CA PHE A 14 3.86 -28.95 18.62
C PHE A 14 4.30 -27.48 18.77
N GLN A 15 4.24 -26.91 19.98
CA GLN A 15 4.68 -25.53 20.22
C GLN A 15 6.21 -25.40 20.27
N ASN A 16 6.91 -26.40 20.82
CA ASN A 16 8.37 -26.38 20.88
C ASN A 16 9.03 -26.52 19.50
N ASP A 17 8.48 -27.31 18.58
CA ASP A 17 9.00 -27.43 17.21
C ASP A 17 8.79 -26.15 16.37
N GLN A 18 7.70 -25.42 16.64
CA GLN A 18 7.41 -24.14 15.99
C GLN A 18 8.29 -22.98 16.53
N MET A 19 8.75 -23.06 17.79
CA MET A 19 9.56 -21.99 18.41
C MET A 19 11.05 -22.07 18.07
N ILE A 20 11.59 -23.26 17.79
CA ILE A 20 13.03 -23.43 17.49
C ILE A 20 13.35 -22.98 16.05
N SER A 21 12.43 -23.16 15.10
CA SER A 21 12.61 -22.71 13.71
C SER A 21 12.47 -21.19 13.53
N LYS A 22 11.66 -20.54 14.37
CA LYS A 22 11.39 -19.09 14.26
C LYS A 22 12.51 -18.19 14.77
N LYS A 23 13.28 -18.60 15.80
CA LYS A 23 14.14 -17.65 16.53
C LYS A 23 15.40 -17.16 15.78
N LYS A 24 15.84 -17.88 14.74
CA LYS A 24 16.96 -17.44 13.86
C LYS A 24 16.48 -16.86 12.54
N SER A 25 15.39 -17.40 11.98
CA SER A 25 14.81 -16.93 10.72
C SER A 25 14.05 -15.60 10.87
N ASP A 26 13.43 -15.35 12.02
CA ASP A 26 12.65 -14.11 12.24
C ASP A 26 13.51 -12.86 12.23
N ARG A 27 14.78 -12.92 12.66
CA ARG A 27 15.67 -11.74 12.65
C ARG A 27 16.14 -11.35 11.26
N PHE A 28 16.44 -12.34 10.41
CA PHE A 28 16.75 -12.08 9.00
C PHE A 28 15.48 -11.68 8.24
N SER A 29 14.34 -12.30 8.53
CA SER A 29 13.06 -11.96 7.88
C SER A 29 12.57 -10.55 8.23
N PHE A 30 12.82 -10.06 9.45
CA PHE A 30 12.47 -8.68 9.84
C PHE A 30 13.34 -7.63 9.12
N LEU A 31 14.63 -7.93 8.91
CA LEU A 31 15.52 -7.09 8.11
C LEU A 31 15.11 -7.12 6.63
N ILE A 32 14.92 -8.29 6.04
CA ILE A 32 14.58 -8.45 4.63
C ILE A 32 13.23 -7.75 4.33
N THR A 33 12.18 -7.99 5.12
CA THR A 33 10.83 -7.47 4.82
C THR A 33 10.73 -5.94 4.87
N ASN A 34 11.54 -5.27 5.71
CA ASN A 34 11.53 -3.81 5.82
C ASN A 34 12.62 -3.12 4.99
N THR A 35 13.66 -3.84 4.55
CA THR A 35 14.81 -3.24 3.86
C THR A 35 14.55 -3.05 2.37
N PHE A 36 13.84 -3.97 1.71
CA PHE A 36 13.58 -3.86 0.26
C PHE A 36 12.61 -2.75 -0.15
N GLY A 37 11.90 -2.12 0.80
CA GLY A 37 11.00 -0.99 0.55
C GLY A 37 11.46 0.35 1.12
N SER A 38 12.67 0.43 1.70
CA SER A 38 13.11 1.57 2.51
C SER A 38 14.40 2.20 1.96
N ILE A 39 14.57 3.50 2.21
CA ILE A 39 15.76 4.31 1.88
C ILE A 39 17.08 3.68 2.38
N VAL A 40 16.99 2.78 3.37
CA VAL A 40 18.10 2.00 3.93
C VAL A 40 18.81 1.11 2.89
N PHE A 41 18.08 0.50 1.95
CA PHE A 41 18.70 -0.33 0.90
C PHE A 41 19.60 0.50 -0.02
N LEU A 42 19.14 1.71 -0.39
CA LEU A 42 19.91 2.64 -1.19
C LEU A 42 21.23 3.01 -0.50
N PHE A 43 21.21 3.31 0.80
CA PHE A 43 22.44 3.61 1.56
C PHE A 43 23.42 2.43 1.60
N ILE A 44 22.93 1.19 1.71
CA ILE A 44 23.76 -0.02 1.63
C ILE A 44 24.43 -0.17 0.26
N CYS A 45 23.70 0.06 -0.83
CA CYS A 45 24.26 0.02 -2.17
C CYS A 45 25.35 1.09 -2.35
N ILE A 46 25.11 2.32 -1.90
CA ILE A 46 26.11 3.39 -1.95
C ILE A 46 27.36 3.01 -1.14
N LEU A 47 27.20 2.51 0.08
CA LEU A 47 28.33 2.10 0.93
C LEU A 47 29.15 0.99 0.25
N PHE A 48 28.47 0.01 -0.37
CA PHE A 48 29.12 -1.05 -1.13
C PHE A 48 29.95 -0.49 -2.29
N PHE A 49 29.40 0.45 -3.08
CA PHE A 49 30.14 1.09 -4.17
C PHE A 49 31.36 1.86 -3.66
N VAL A 50 31.21 2.65 -2.60
CA VAL A 50 32.32 3.41 -2.01
C VAL A 50 33.43 2.47 -1.55
N ILE A 51 33.09 1.38 -0.85
CA ILE A 51 34.06 0.39 -0.39
C ILE A 51 34.78 -0.28 -1.57
N TRP A 52 34.04 -0.65 -2.63
CA TRP A 52 34.59 -1.28 -3.83
C TRP A 52 35.56 -0.37 -4.58
N ILE A 53 35.18 0.90 -4.74
CA ILE A 53 36.00 1.92 -5.40
C ILE A 53 37.26 2.17 -4.55
N CYS A 54 37.14 2.35 -3.23
CA CYS A 54 38.29 2.53 -2.34
C CYS A 54 39.26 1.34 -2.37
N TRP A 55 38.74 0.11 -2.44
CA TRP A 55 39.56 -1.10 -2.61
C TRP A 55 40.33 -1.08 -3.93
N ASN A 56 39.66 -0.78 -5.05
CA ASN A 56 40.27 -0.82 -6.38
C ASN A 56 41.12 0.41 -6.73
N LEU A 57 41.01 1.52 -6.00
CA LEU A 57 41.89 2.69 -6.13
C LEU A 57 43.32 2.47 -5.59
N GLY A 58 43.62 1.29 -5.05
CA GLY A 58 44.97 0.97 -4.58
C GLY A 58 45.33 1.61 -3.24
N LEU A 59 44.35 2.06 -2.45
CA LEU A 59 44.56 2.53 -1.07
C LEU A 59 45.09 1.42 -0.14
N LEU A 60 45.02 0.15 -0.56
CA LEU A 60 45.58 -0.99 0.13
C LEU A 60 46.84 -1.48 -0.62
N PRO A 61 48.06 -1.24 -0.10
CA PRO A 61 49.33 -1.49 -0.80
C PRO A 61 49.66 -2.97 -1.07
N SER A 62 48.80 -3.92 -0.68
CA SER A 62 49.02 -5.36 -0.82
C SER A 62 48.04 -6.07 -1.77
N LEU A 63 47.09 -5.36 -2.38
CA LEU A 63 46.08 -5.96 -3.26
C LEU A 63 46.29 -5.52 -4.71
N LYS A 64 46.45 -6.51 -5.60
CA LYS A 64 46.52 -6.27 -7.05
C LYS A 64 45.21 -5.64 -7.51
N VAL A 65 45.30 -4.58 -8.32
CA VAL A 65 44.13 -3.91 -8.93
C VAL A 65 43.32 -4.97 -9.68
N PHE A 66 42.16 -5.33 -9.13
CA PHE A 66 41.29 -6.38 -9.66
C PHE A 66 40.40 -5.82 -10.79
N ASP A 67 39.91 -4.59 -10.61
CA ASP A 67 39.06 -3.89 -11.56
C ASP A 67 39.65 -2.50 -11.86
N PRO A 68 40.51 -2.37 -12.89
CA PRO A 68 41.08 -1.08 -13.29
C PRO A 68 39.98 -0.12 -13.76
N PHE A 69 40.17 1.18 -13.55
CA PHE A 69 39.32 2.21 -14.13
C PHE A 69 39.22 1.98 -15.66
N PRO A 70 38.01 1.76 -16.22
CA PRO A 70 36.69 2.27 -15.81
C PRO A 70 35.76 1.34 -14.97
N PHE A 71 36.27 0.30 -14.30
CA PHE A 71 35.48 -0.65 -13.47
C PHE A 71 34.47 -1.54 -14.23
N GLN A 72 34.94 -2.23 -15.27
CA GLN A 72 34.09 -3.05 -16.15
C GLN A 72 33.31 -4.15 -15.41
N ALA A 73 33.90 -4.74 -14.36
CA ALA A 73 33.25 -5.81 -13.60
C ALA A 73 32.11 -5.29 -12.74
N LEU A 74 32.32 -4.14 -12.09
CA LEU A 74 31.28 -3.47 -11.30
C LEU A 74 30.08 -3.10 -12.18
N GLU A 75 30.32 -2.46 -13.33
CA GLU A 75 29.26 -2.05 -14.26
C GLU A 75 28.39 -3.22 -14.72
N MET A 76 29.00 -4.36 -15.03
CA MET A 76 28.28 -5.57 -15.45
C MET A 76 27.31 -6.04 -14.35
N VAL A 77 27.80 -6.16 -13.12
CA VAL A 77 26.97 -6.59 -11.97
C VAL A 77 25.84 -5.58 -11.73
N VAL A 78 26.14 -4.29 -11.74
CA VAL A 78 25.14 -3.23 -11.54
C VAL A 78 24.04 -3.27 -12.59
N SER A 79 24.37 -3.51 -13.86
CA SER A 79 23.37 -3.55 -14.92
C SER A 79 22.31 -4.64 -14.69
N ILE A 80 22.73 -5.84 -14.29
CA ILE A 80 21.84 -6.97 -14.02
C ILE A 80 21.00 -6.67 -12.77
N PHE A 81 21.63 -6.16 -11.71
CA PHE A 81 20.92 -5.74 -10.50
C PHE A 81 19.89 -4.65 -10.79
N ALA A 82 20.20 -3.68 -11.66
CA ALA A 82 19.29 -2.61 -12.04
C ALA A 82 18.04 -3.13 -12.77
N VAL A 83 18.18 -4.12 -13.67
CA VAL A 83 17.03 -4.77 -14.33
C VAL A 83 16.13 -5.45 -13.30
N ILE A 84 16.71 -6.20 -12.36
CA ILE A 84 15.97 -6.88 -11.28
C ILE A 84 15.23 -5.85 -10.41
N LEU A 85 15.88 -4.76 -10.04
CA LEU A 85 15.27 -3.67 -9.26
C LEU A 85 14.13 -3.01 -10.02
N SER A 86 14.32 -2.70 -11.31
CA SER A 86 13.30 -2.09 -12.15
C SER A 86 12.04 -2.97 -12.23
N VAL A 87 12.20 -4.28 -12.45
CA VAL A 87 11.07 -5.22 -12.48
C VAL A 87 10.39 -5.31 -11.12
N THR A 88 11.16 -5.36 -10.03
CA THR A 88 10.64 -5.39 -8.65
C THR A 88 9.82 -4.14 -8.33
N VAL A 89 10.32 -2.97 -8.72
CA VAL A 89 9.62 -1.68 -8.59
C VAL A 89 8.36 -1.71 -9.43
N LEU A 90 8.40 -2.16 -10.69
CA LEU A 90 7.23 -2.23 -11.56
C LEU A 90 6.14 -3.15 -11.00
N ILE A 91 6.51 -4.31 -10.45
CA ILE A 91 5.56 -5.22 -9.80
C ILE A 91 4.95 -4.55 -8.56
N SER A 92 5.76 -3.84 -7.78
CA SER A 92 5.31 -3.10 -6.59
C SER A 92 4.35 -1.97 -6.96
N GLN A 93 4.65 -1.21 -8.01
CA GLN A 93 3.79 -0.16 -8.56
C GLN A 93 2.47 -0.75 -9.08
N LYS A 94 2.50 -1.85 -9.84
CA LYS A 94 1.27 -2.53 -10.30
C LYS A 94 0.39 -2.99 -9.13
N ARG A 95 1.00 -3.51 -8.06
CA ARG A 95 0.27 -3.92 -6.85
C ARG A 95 -0.36 -2.72 -6.13
N GLN A 96 0.38 -1.63 -5.99
CA GLN A 96 -0.11 -0.39 -5.39
C GLN A 96 -1.26 0.21 -6.21
N ALA A 97 -1.11 0.31 -7.54
CA ALA A 97 -2.15 0.83 -8.44
C ALA A 97 -3.45 0.01 -8.37
N ARG A 98 -3.35 -1.33 -8.26
CA ARG A 98 -4.53 -2.18 -8.05
C ARG A 98 -5.22 -1.89 -6.72
N MET A 99 -4.45 -1.78 -5.64
CA MET A 99 -5.00 -1.46 -4.32
C MET A 99 -5.67 -0.08 -4.31
N GLU A 100 -5.03 0.89 -4.94
CA GLU A 100 -5.55 2.25 -5.10
C GLU A 100 -6.87 2.26 -5.89
N SER A 101 -6.96 1.50 -7.00
CA SER A 101 -8.22 1.40 -7.74
C SER A 101 -9.38 0.79 -6.94
N ILE A 102 -9.09 -0.20 -6.09
CA ILE A 102 -10.11 -0.80 -5.22
C ILE A 102 -10.52 0.20 -4.14
N ARG A 103 -9.53 0.87 -3.54
CA ARG A 103 -9.77 1.91 -2.54
C ARG A 103 -10.64 3.04 -3.10
N GLN A 104 -10.35 3.50 -4.33
CA GLN A 104 -11.15 4.51 -5.02
C GLN A 104 -12.59 4.04 -5.24
N GLN A 105 -12.81 2.79 -5.64
CA GLN A 105 -14.16 2.25 -5.81
C GLN A 105 -14.94 2.21 -4.48
N VAL A 106 -14.29 1.79 -3.40
CA VAL A 106 -14.92 1.76 -2.07
C VAL A 106 -15.20 3.17 -1.55
N GLU A 107 -14.25 4.09 -1.69
CA GLU A 107 -14.44 5.50 -1.31
C GLU A 107 -15.58 6.14 -2.10
N PHE A 108 -15.69 5.83 -3.40
CA PHE A 108 -16.81 6.28 -4.22
C PHE A 108 -18.15 5.72 -3.73
N GLU A 109 -18.25 4.41 -3.48
CA GLU A 109 -19.49 3.79 -3.00
C GLU A 109 -19.94 4.35 -1.64
N VAL A 110 -19.00 4.54 -0.71
CA VAL A 110 -19.28 5.15 0.59
C VAL A 110 -19.78 6.59 0.41
N ASN A 111 -19.20 7.36 -0.51
CA ASN A 111 -19.65 8.72 -0.78
C ASN A 111 -21.09 8.75 -1.30
N ILE A 112 -21.43 7.88 -2.27
CA ILE A 112 -22.80 7.73 -2.78
C ILE A 112 -23.78 7.40 -1.65
N HIS A 113 -23.37 6.52 -0.72
CA HIS A 113 -24.24 6.13 0.38
C HIS A 113 -24.46 7.27 1.36
N ALA A 114 -23.38 7.94 1.79
CA ALA A 114 -23.43 9.09 2.70
C ALA A 114 -24.33 10.20 2.14
N GLU A 115 -24.25 10.43 0.85
CA GLU A 115 -25.06 11.41 0.14
C GLU A 115 -26.55 11.09 0.12
N LYS A 116 -26.92 9.82 -0.14
CA LYS A 116 -28.32 9.38 0.00
C LYS A 116 -28.84 9.56 1.42
N GLU A 117 -28.01 9.29 2.43
CA GLU A 117 -28.36 9.51 3.82
C GLU A 117 -28.54 11.01 4.14
N ILE A 118 -27.66 11.87 3.62
CA ILE A 118 -27.76 13.33 3.77
C ILE A 118 -29.05 13.84 3.13
N THR A 119 -29.35 13.45 1.88
CA THR A 119 -30.59 13.84 1.20
C THR A 119 -31.83 13.41 1.98
N LYS A 120 -31.83 12.19 2.51
CA LYS A 120 -32.92 11.69 3.36
C LYS A 120 -33.04 12.47 4.68
N MET A 121 -31.93 12.84 5.31
CA MET A 121 -31.94 13.69 6.50
C MET A 121 -32.49 15.09 6.18
N LEU A 122 -32.14 15.67 5.03
CA LEU A 122 -32.68 16.94 4.53
C LEU A 122 -34.19 16.86 4.32
N GLU A 123 -34.69 15.79 3.70
CA GLU A 123 -36.14 15.56 3.52
C GLU A 123 -36.87 15.45 4.85
N MET A 124 -36.35 14.64 5.78
CA MET A 124 -36.94 14.49 7.10
C MET A 124 -36.94 15.82 7.89
N LEU A 125 -35.89 16.62 7.76
CA LEU A 125 -35.81 17.94 8.40
C LEU A 125 -36.83 18.91 7.82
N HIS A 126 -37.00 18.90 6.49
CA HIS A 126 -38.01 19.71 5.81
C HIS A 126 -39.44 19.32 6.24
N ASP A 127 -39.72 18.02 6.34
CA ASP A 127 -41.02 17.51 6.83
C ASP A 127 -41.31 17.95 8.27
N ILE A 128 -40.29 17.96 9.14
CA ILE A 128 -40.41 18.44 10.52
C ILE A 128 -40.66 19.95 10.54
N GLN A 129 -39.91 20.76 9.78
CA GLN A 129 -40.13 22.21 9.67
C GLN A 129 -41.56 22.52 9.23
N LYS A 130 -42.05 21.83 8.19
CA LYS A 130 -43.41 21.99 7.67
C LYS A 130 -44.47 21.68 8.73
N LYS A 131 -44.29 20.63 9.53
CA LYS A 131 -45.20 20.29 10.64
C LYS A 131 -45.19 21.32 11.77
N LEU A 132 -44.05 21.97 12.01
CA LEU A 132 -43.89 23.00 13.04
C LEU A 132 -44.37 24.40 12.58
N GLY A 133 -44.79 24.55 11.32
CA GLY A 133 -45.24 25.82 10.77
C GLY A 133 -44.13 26.86 10.65
N ILE A 134 -42.87 26.41 10.65
CA ILE A 134 -41.71 27.27 10.45
C ILE A 134 -41.56 27.43 8.94
N ASP A 135 -42.21 28.46 8.39
CA ASP A 135 -42.07 28.80 6.98
C ASP A 135 -40.75 29.56 6.77
N HIS A 136 -39.79 28.88 6.14
CA HIS A 136 -38.57 29.50 5.64
C HIS A 136 -38.67 29.57 4.12
N ASN A 137 -38.36 30.72 3.54
CA ASN A 137 -38.36 30.96 2.09
C ASN A 137 -37.23 30.22 1.34
N ASP A 138 -36.63 29.21 1.98
CA ASP A 138 -35.42 28.48 1.54
C ASP A 138 -35.75 27.15 0.85
N THR A 139 -37.01 26.93 0.45
CA THR A 139 -37.39 25.77 -0.39
C THR A 139 -36.50 25.68 -1.64
N GLU A 140 -36.13 26.82 -2.21
CA GLU A 140 -35.19 26.89 -3.35
C GLU A 140 -33.76 26.47 -2.95
N GLN A 141 -33.30 26.77 -1.72
CA GLN A 141 -31.99 26.31 -1.24
C GLN A 141 -31.97 24.82 -0.96
N LEU A 142 -33.05 24.26 -0.41
CA LEU A 142 -33.17 22.83 -0.17
C LEU A 142 -33.20 22.03 -1.49
N GLU A 143 -33.98 22.50 -2.46
CA GLU A 143 -34.01 21.89 -3.80
C GLU A 143 -32.66 22.02 -4.49
N ARG A 144 -31.96 23.16 -4.37
CA ARG A 144 -30.57 23.31 -4.84
C ARG A 144 -29.62 22.33 -4.16
N MET A 145 -29.69 22.18 -2.85
CA MET A 145 -28.86 21.21 -2.12
C MET A 145 -29.15 19.78 -2.59
N LYS A 146 -30.42 19.40 -2.75
CA LYS A 146 -30.79 18.08 -3.28
C LYS A 146 -30.32 17.87 -4.72
N GLU A 147 -30.37 18.89 -5.57
CA GLU A 147 -29.85 18.83 -6.94
C GLU A 147 -28.32 18.75 -6.99
N GLU A 148 -27.61 19.48 -6.13
CA GLU A 148 -26.14 19.38 -6.01
C GLU A 148 -25.70 18.01 -5.46
N LEU A 149 -26.53 17.38 -4.62
CA LEU A 149 -26.34 16.04 -4.06
C LEU A 149 -26.87 14.90 -4.98
N ASP A 150 -27.31 15.19 -6.21
CA ASP A 150 -27.78 14.18 -7.16
C ASP A 150 -26.62 13.67 -8.03
N ILE A 151 -25.89 12.66 -7.52
CA ILE A 151 -24.76 12.05 -8.24
C ILE A 151 -25.17 11.40 -9.55
N GLU A 152 -26.45 11.07 -9.76
CA GLU A 152 -26.90 10.47 -11.00
C GLU A 152 -26.69 11.44 -12.17
N LYS A 153 -26.94 12.74 -11.96
CA LYS A 153 -26.66 13.81 -12.93
C LYS A 153 -25.15 14.06 -13.13
N LEU A 154 -24.35 14.03 -12.06
CA LEU A 154 -22.89 14.22 -12.15
C LEU A 154 -22.21 13.05 -12.89
N HIS A 155 -22.68 11.82 -12.68
CA HIS A 155 -22.16 10.64 -13.36
C HIS A 155 -22.57 10.62 -14.85
N GLU A 156 -23.76 11.12 -15.20
CA GLU A 156 -24.16 11.34 -16.60
C GLU A 156 -23.33 12.44 -17.29
N GLN A 157 -23.09 13.57 -16.62
CA GLN A 157 -22.27 14.65 -17.15
C GLN A 157 -20.80 14.23 -17.36
N ALA A 158 -20.22 13.48 -16.42
CA ALA A 158 -18.86 12.94 -16.56
C ALA A 158 -18.75 11.93 -17.73
N LYS A 159 -19.83 11.18 -18.00
CA LYS A 159 -19.89 10.22 -19.13
C LYS A 159 -20.12 10.90 -20.48
N GLN A 160 -20.78 12.06 -20.51
CA GLN A 160 -20.97 12.87 -21.71
C GLN A 160 -19.73 13.71 -22.06
N GLY A 161 -19.04 14.28 -21.07
CA GLY A 161 -17.83 15.10 -21.27
C GLY A 161 -16.54 14.32 -21.59
N GLY A 162 -16.54 12.99 -21.45
CA GLY A 162 -15.40 12.14 -21.85
C GLY A 162 -15.47 11.61 -23.29
N LYS A 163 -16.40 12.11 -24.11
CA LYS A 163 -16.67 11.63 -25.47
C LYS A 163 -16.30 12.64 -26.59
N ASP A 164 -15.79 13.82 -26.21
CA ASP A 164 -15.21 14.84 -27.10
C ASP A 164 -13.68 14.85 -26.98
#